data_AF-A0A2E4YQT3-F1
#
_entry.id   AF-A0A2E4YQT3-F1
#
_cell.length_a   1.000
_cell.length_b   1.000
_cell.length_c   1.000
_cell.angle_alpha   90.00
_cell.angle_beta   90.00
_cell.angle_gamma   90.00
#
_symmetry.space_group_name_H-M   'P 1'
#
loop_
_entity.id
_entity.type
_entity.pdbx_description
1 polymer ?
#
loop_
_entity_poly.entity_id
_entity_poly.type
_entity_poly.pdbx_seq_one_letter_code
_entity_poly.pdbx_strand_id
1 'polypeptide(L)'
;MTKKAVKGFSKLSKEGKIEWIANEYLGGDENCIDLLKSYWHNDGAVQKIHDEFIENTISNFYVPFGIAPNFLINDEIFCVPMAIEESSVVA
;
A
#
# COMPACT_ATOMS: atom_id res chain seq x y z
N MET A 1 20.32 -12.83 17.12
CA MET A 1 20.12 -14.04 16.27
C MET A 1 20.61 -13.73 14.87
N THR A 2 21.35 -14.64 14.25
CA THR A 2 21.84 -14.46 12.86
C THR A 2 20.71 -14.78 11.88
N LYS A 3 20.20 -13.77 11.17
CA LYS A 3 19.11 -13.95 10.20
C LYS A 3 19.60 -14.80 9.02
N LYS A 4 18.81 -15.80 8.62
CA LYS A 4 19.13 -16.72 7.51
C LYS A 4 18.39 -16.28 6.24
N ALA A 5 18.94 -16.66 5.08
CA ALA A 5 18.27 -16.46 3.80
C ALA A 5 16.91 -17.18 3.77
N VAL A 6 15.85 -16.46 3.42
CA VAL A 6 14.51 -17.02 3.28
C VAL A 6 14.38 -17.80 1.97
N LYS A 7 13.84 -19.02 2.03
CA LYS A 7 13.54 -19.85 0.85
C LYS A 7 12.04 -20.02 0.73
N GLY A 8 11.50 -19.84 -0.48
CA GLY A 8 10.08 -20.08 -0.75
C GLY A 8 9.12 -19.00 -0.26
N PHE A 9 9.60 -17.79 0.08
CA PHE A 9 8.74 -16.67 0.51
C PHE A 9 7.61 -16.38 -0.48
N SER A 10 7.90 -16.40 -1.78
CA SER A 10 6.90 -16.16 -2.83
C SER A 10 5.77 -17.18 -2.85
N LYS A 11 5.99 -18.39 -2.32
CA LYS A 11 5.01 -19.49 -2.26
C LYS A 11 4.07 -19.39 -1.05
N LEU A 12 4.38 -18.53 -0.08
CA LEU A 12 3.51 -18.29 1.06
C LEU A 12 2.21 -17.63 0.60
N SER A 13 1.11 -17.90 1.31
CA SER A 13 -0.10 -17.09 1.18
C SER A 13 0.19 -15.64 1.59
N LYS A 14 -0.70 -14.72 1.23
CA LYS A 14 -0.56 -13.31 1.60
C LYS A 14 -0.46 -13.14 3.13
N GLU A 15 -1.32 -13.84 3.87
CA GLU A 15 -1.31 -13.91 5.32
C GLU A 15 -0.02 -14.54 5.85
N GLY A 16 0.46 -15.62 5.23
CA GLY A 16 1.72 -16.26 5.61
C GLY A 16 2.93 -15.34 5.41
N LYS A 17 2.91 -14.47 4.39
CA LYS A 17 3.93 -13.43 4.19
C LYS A 17 3.89 -12.39 5.32
N ILE A 18 2.69 -11.99 5.76
CA ILE A 18 2.50 -11.07 6.90
C ILE A 18 3.00 -11.70 8.20
N GLU A 19 2.62 -12.94 8.50
CA GLU A 19 3.07 -13.63 9.71
C GLU A 19 4.58 -13.82 9.71
N TRP A 20 5.16 -14.14 8.56
CA TRP A 20 6.60 -14.28 8.42
C TRP A 20 7.34 -12.97 8.71
N ILE A 21 6.91 -11.83 8.13
CA ILE A 21 7.57 -10.55 8.37
C ILE A 21 7.38 -10.10 9.83
N ALA A 22 6.20 -10.32 10.41
CA ALA A 22 5.92 -9.99 11.81
C ALA A 22 6.86 -10.75 12.76
N ASN A 23 7.00 -12.07 12.57
CA ASN A 23 7.85 -12.91 13.41
C ASN A 23 9.35 -12.62 13.22
N GLU A 24 9.81 -12.47 11.97
CA GLU A 24 11.25 -12.36 11.67
C GLU A 24 11.83 -10.94 11.86
N TYR A 25 11.00 -9.91 11.78
CA TYR A 25 11.45 -8.52 11.79
C TYR A 25 10.73 -7.62 12.81
N LEU A 26 9.53 -7.98 13.26
CA LEU A 26 8.72 -7.14 14.15
C LEU A 26 8.48 -7.78 15.53
N GLY A 27 9.25 -8.82 15.86
CA GLY A 27 9.21 -9.46 17.18
C GLY A 27 7.94 -10.26 17.48
N GLY A 28 7.16 -10.61 16.45
CA GLY A 28 5.89 -11.32 16.61
C GLY A 28 4.75 -10.43 17.12
N ASP A 29 4.83 -9.11 16.92
CA ASP A 29 3.78 -8.18 17.34
C ASP A 29 2.49 -8.39 16.52
N GLU A 30 1.43 -8.87 17.18
CA GLU A 30 0.12 -9.07 16.58
C GLU A 30 -0.50 -7.75 16.08
N ASN A 31 -0.18 -6.61 16.70
CA ASN A 31 -0.70 -5.31 16.26
C ASN A 31 -0.21 -4.95 14.85
N CYS A 32 1.01 -5.40 14.49
CA CYS A 32 1.54 -5.19 13.15
C CYS A 32 0.80 -6.03 12.09
N ILE A 33 0.35 -7.24 12.47
CA ILE A 33 -0.46 -8.09 11.59
C ILE A 33 -1.82 -7.41 11.34
N ASP A 34 -2.46 -6.94 12.41
CA ASP A 34 -3.76 -6.27 12.32
C ASP A 34 -3.67 -4.96 11.53
N LEU A 35 -2.62 -4.16 11.76
CA LEU A 35 -2.35 -2.95 11.00
C LEU A 35 -2.18 -3.24 9.51
N LEU A 36 -1.39 -4.25 9.13
CA LEU A 36 -1.21 -4.59 7.71
C LEU A 36 -2.52 -5.04 7.06
N LYS A 37 -3.36 -5.78 7.79
CA LYS A 37 -4.68 -6.21 7.30
C LYS A 37 -5.70 -5.07 7.24
N SER A 38 -5.59 -4.07 8.13
CA SER A 38 -6.53 -2.93 8.15
C SER A 38 -6.46 -2.05 6.90
N TYR A 39 -5.35 -2.14 6.15
CA TYR A 39 -5.18 -1.45 4.86
C TYR A 39 -5.65 -2.28 3.67
N TRP A 40 -6.22 -3.46 3.88
CA TRP A 40 -6.83 -4.21 2.80
C TRP A 40 -8.17 -3.59 2.41
N HIS A 41 -8.44 -3.59 1.12
CA HIS A 41 -9.70 -3.13 0.60
C HIS A 41 -10.81 -4.12 0.99
N ASN A 42 -11.92 -3.60 1.52
CA ASN A 42 -13.04 -4.41 2.01
C ASN A 42 -13.74 -5.20 0.88
N ASP A 43 -13.77 -4.64 -0.33
CA ASP A 43 -14.20 -5.35 -1.53
C ASP A 43 -13.07 -6.26 -2.03
N GLY A 44 -13.31 -7.57 -2.00
CA GLY A 44 -12.35 -8.59 -2.43
C GLY A 44 -12.02 -8.58 -3.92
N ALA A 45 -12.93 -8.13 -4.79
CA ALA A 45 -12.63 -7.98 -6.22
C ALA A 45 -11.64 -6.84 -6.46
N VAL A 46 -11.79 -5.73 -5.74
CA VAL A 46 -10.85 -4.61 -5.78
C VAL A 46 -9.52 -4.98 -5.15
N GLN A 47 -9.51 -5.66 -3.99
CA GLN A 47 -8.26 -6.13 -3.38
C GLN A 47 -7.49 -7.07 -4.31
N LYS A 48 -8.18 -7.93 -5.05
CA LYS A 48 -7.54 -8.83 -6.01
C LYS A 48 -6.77 -8.07 -7.09
N ILE A 49 -7.31 -6.97 -7.61
CA ILE A 49 -6.61 -6.12 -8.59
C ILE A 49 -5.32 -5.56 -7.96
N HIS A 50 -5.40 -5.08 -6.72
CA HIS A 50 -4.21 -4.58 -6.00
C HIS A 50 -3.16 -5.67 -5.80
N ASP A 51 -3.58 -6.91 -5.50
CA ASP A 51 -2.69 -8.04 -5.31
C ASP A 51 -2.03 -8.50 -6.62
N GLU A 52 -2.62 -8.19 -7.78
CA GLU A 52 -2.11 -8.53 -9.11
C GLU A 52 -1.20 -7.45 -9.73
N PHE A 53 -1.12 -6.24 -9.13
CA PHE A 53 -0.25 -5.18 -9.66
C PHE A 53 1.23 -5.48 -9.53
N ILE A 54 1.64 -6.11 -8.42
CA ILE A 54 3.03 -6.48 -8.15
C ILE A 54 3.11 -7.82 -7.44
N GLU A 55 4.29 -8.43 -7.46
CA GLU A 55 4.54 -9.63 -6.69
C GLU A 55 4.79 -9.32 -5.20
N ASN A 56 4.57 -10.32 -4.33
CA ASN A 56 4.84 -10.24 -2.90
C ASN A 56 4.11 -9.11 -2.15
N THR A 57 2.96 -8.68 -2.65
CA THR A 57 2.04 -7.78 -1.96
C THR A 57 1.61 -8.36 -0.62
N ILE A 58 1.74 -7.57 0.44
CA ILE A 58 1.25 -7.92 1.80
C ILE A 58 0.15 -6.96 2.27
N SER A 59 0.10 -5.74 1.73
CA SER A 59 -0.91 -4.74 2.08
C SER A 59 -0.96 -3.65 1.01
N ASN A 60 -1.92 -2.73 1.13
CA ASN A 60 -2.02 -1.53 0.30
C ASN A 60 -1.41 -0.34 1.03
N PHE A 61 -1.03 0.69 0.28
CA PHE A 61 -0.62 1.98 0.83
C PHE A 61 -1.44 3.08 0.16
N TYR A 62 -2.14 3.89 0.96
CA TYR A 62 -2.98 4.97 0.46
C TYR A 62 -2.23 6.29 0.53
N VAL A 63 -2.25 7.04 -0.56
CA VAL A 63 -1.76 8.43 -0.63
C VAL A 63 -2.98 9.33 -0.82
N PRO A 64 -3.08 10.48 -0.14
CA PRO A 64 -4.15 11.43 -0.37
C PRO A 64 -4.23 11.81 -1.86
N PHE A 65 -5.44 11.75 -2.42
CA PHE A 65 -5.69 12.09 -3.81
C PHE A 65 -6.56 13.34 -3.87
N GLY A 66 -5.94 14.45 -4.26
CA GLY A 66 -6.55 15.77 -4.36
C GLY A 66 -6.75 16.22 -5.81
N ILE A 67 -7.45 17.35 -5.96
CA ILE A 67 -7.73 17.98 -7.24
C ILE A 67 -7.40 19.47 -7.12
N ALA A 68 -6.56 19.97 -8.03
CA ALA A 68 -6.21 21.38 -8.15
C ALA A 68 -6.91 22.00 -9.38
N PRO A 69 -8.01 22.75 -9.19
CA PRO A 69 -8.75 23.35 -10.30
C PRO A 69 -8.07 24.64 -10.83
N ASN A 70 -8.63 25.21 -11.89
CA ASN A 70 -8.30 26.56 -12.41
C ASN A 70 -6.89 26.70 -13.00
N PHE A 71 -6.29 25.62 -13.50
CA PHE A 71 -5.05 25.71 -14.26
C PHE A 71 -5.35 26.24 -15.67
N LEU A 72 -4.87 27.45 -15.99
CA LEU A 72 -4.99 28.02 -17.34
C LEU A 72 -3.78 27.63 -18.18
N ILE A 73 -3.98 26.85 -19.25
CA ILE A 73 -2.93 26.41 -20.17
C ILE A 73 -3.42 26.67 -21.59
N ASN A 74 -2.73 27.56 -22.32
CA ASN A 74 -3.09 27.94 -23.70
C ASN A 74 -4.58 28.32 -23.86
N ASP A 75 -5.07 29.20 -22.97
CA ASP A 75 -6.47 29.66 -22.93
C ASP A 75 -7.54 28.59 -22.60
N GLU A 76 -7.12 27.39 -22.17
CA GLU A 76 -8.01 26.32 -21.71
C GLU A 76 -7.86 26.08 -20.20
N ILE A 77 -8.97 25.87 -19.50
CA ILE A 77 -9.01 25.64 -18.04
C ILE A 77 -9.00 24.15 -17.75
N PHE A 78 -8.04 23.71 -16.94
CA PHE A 78 -7.85 22.34 -16.50
C PHE A 78 -8.09 22.15 -15.00
N CYS A 79 -8.38 20.90 -14.66
CA CYS A 79 -8.53 20.41 -13.31
C CYS A 79 -7.51 19.27 -13.12
N VAL A 80 -6.47 19.51 -12.31
CA VAL A 80 -5.29 18.65 -12.25
C VAL A 80 -5.39 17.69 -11.05
N PRO A 81 -5.38 16.37 -11.27
CA PRO A 81 -5.32 15.40 -10.19
C PRO A 81 -3.91 15.31 -9.57
N MET A 82 -3.84 15.15 -8.26
CA MET A 82 -2.58 15.09 -7.50
C MET A 82 -2.64 13.99 -6.44
N ALA A 83 -1.62 13.13 -6.38
CA ALA A 83 -1.43 12.15 -5.29
C ALA A 83 -0.20 12.59 -4.46
N ILE A 84 -0.43 13.18 -3.29
CA ILE A 84 0.64 13.79 -2.47
C ILE A 84 0.28 13.78 -0.98
N GLU A 85 1.27 13.65 -0.09
CA GLU A 85 1.10 13.64 1.37
C GLU A 85 1.31 15.01 2.04
N GLU A 86 1.94 15.95 1.32
CA GLU A 86 2.34 17.24 1.86
C GLU A 86 1.16 18.22 1.98
N SER A 87 1.00 18.77 3.18
CA SER A 87 -0.04 19.78 3.45
C SER A 87 0.19 21.05 2.63
N SER A 88 -0.90 21.71 2.23
CA SER A 88 -0.89 22.97 1.48
C SER A 88 -0.35 22.93 0.05
N VAL A 89 0.23 21.83 -0.44
CA VAL A 89 0.69 21.73 -1.84
C VAL A 89 -0.46 21.82 -2.86
N VAL A 90 -1.64 21.30 -2.51
CA VAL A 90 -2.83 21.31 -3.39
C VAL A 90 -3.62 22.62 -3.28
N ALA A 91 -3.46 23.36 -2.18
CA ALA A 91 -4.24 24.56 -1.86
C ALA A 91 -3.82 25.76 -2.72
#